data_AF-S5SWB5-F1
#
_entry.id   AF-S5SWB5-F1
#
_cell.length_a   1.000
_cell.length_b   1.000
_cell.length_c   1.000
_cell.angle_alpha   90.00
_cell.angle_beta   90.00
_cell.angle_gamma   90.00
#
_symmetry.space_group_name_H-M   'P 1'
#
loop_
_entity.id
_entity.type
_entity.pdbx_description
1 polymer ?
#
loop_
_entity_poly.entity_id
_entity_poly.type
_entity_poly.pdbx_seq_one_letter_code
_entity_poly.pdbx_strand_id
1 'polypeptide(L)'
;MGFRDSDAIGIIVSITGHEAKSHILRPDGRPATLATGFIADITDRVRSWAPQRPPTIGITLDNYPAGIRVVIKAKHPASGAQLAITDVDGRRVRLFVTNLCGQPQRLDRAYSRRGRCEQRIKNLKDLGLAKLPHYGAGMNQAWILSVMLAHT
;
A
#
# COMPACT_ATOMS: atom_id res chain seq x y z
N MET A 1 13.54 4.16 4.83
CA MET A 1 13.15 5.48 5.35
C MET A 1 11.63 5.48 5.49
N GLY A 2 11.12 5.19 6.69
CA GLY A 2 9.68 5.03 6.94
C GLY A 2 9.07 6.36 7.39
N PHE A 3 7.89 6.68 6.87
CA PHE A 3 7.06 7.80 7.31
C PHE A 3 6.78 7.64 8.82
N ARG A 4 7.38 8.50 9.65
CA ARG A 4 7.34 8.39 11.12
C ARG A 4 6.35 9.34 11.79
N ASP A 5 5.50 10.01 11.02
CA ASP A 5 4.60 11.03 11.58
C ASP A 5 3.15 10.79 11.17
N SER A 6 2.44 10.04 12.02
CA SER A 6 1.00 9.77 11.92
C SER A 6 0.16 11.04 11.96
N ASP A 7 0.64 12.08 12.64
CA ASP A 7 -0.13 13.29 12.91
C ASP A 7 -0.20 14.16 11.66
N ALA A 8 0.90 14.27 10.91
CA ALA A 8 0.93 14.97 9.63
C ALA A 8 0.02 14.31 8.58
N ILE A 9 0.08 12.98 8.47
CA ILE A 9 -0.82 12.22 7.59
C ILE A 9 -2.27 12.38 8.05
N GLY A 10 -2.49 12.41 9.36
CA GLY A 10 -3.81 12.56 9.94
C GLY A 10 -4.48 13.89 9.61
N ILE A 11 -3.72 14.99 9.71
CA ILE A 11 -4.19 16.30 9.26
C ILE A 11 -4.50 16.25 7.76
N ILE A 12 -3.62 15.67 6.91
CA ILE A 12 -3.89 15.57 5.46
C ILE A 12 -5.20 14.84 5.20
N VAL A 13 -5.44 13.70 5.85
CA VAL A 13 -6.66 12.90 5.71
C VAL A 13 -7.90 13.69 6.14
N SER A 14 -7.81 14.41 7.26
CA SER A 14 -8.90 15.22 7.81
C SER A 14 -9.23 16.42 6.92
N ILE A 15 -8.21 17.12 6.39
CA ILE A 15 -8.40 18.30 5.55
C ILE A 15 -8.55 18.00 4.05
N THR A 16 -8.42 16.73 3.63
CA THR A 16 -8.64 16.34 2.24
C THR A 16 -10.10 16.59 1.89
N GLY A 17 -10.34 17.60 1.05
CA GLY A 17 -11.66 18.01 0.61
C GLY A 17 -12.40 16.87 -0.09
N HIS A 18 -13.73 16.90 -0.04
CA HIS A 18 -14.57 15.85 -0.61
C HIS A 18 -14.29 15.61 -2.11
N GLU A 19 -13.94 16.66 -2.84
CA GLU A 19 -13.65 16.62 -4.29
C GLU A 19 -12.39 15.84 -4.65
N ALA A 20 -11.40 15.80 -3.75
CA ALA A 20 -10.18 15.01 -3.93
C ALA A 20 -10.38 13.54 -3.55
N LYS A 21 -11.50 13.20 -2.89
CA LYS A 21 -11.81 11.84 -2.43
C LYS A 21 -12.45 11.05 -3.56
N SER A 22 -11.83 9.93 -3.84
CA SER A 22 -12.28 8.94 -4.80
C SER A 22 -12.70 7.66 -4.09
N HIS A 23 -13.67 6.95 -4.65
CA HIS A 23 -14.12 5.66 -4.13
C HIS A 23 -13.03 4.60 -4.21
N ILE A 24 -12.92 3.73 -3.21
CA ILE A 24 -12.07 2.54 -3.31
C ILE A 24 -12.77 1.51 -4.21
N LEU A 25 -12.06 0.95 -5.19
CA LEU A 25 -12.58 -0.17 -5.98
C LEU A 25 -12.45 -1.47 -5.19
N ARG A 26 -13.57 -2.15 -4.99
CA ARG A 26 -13.62 -3.48 -4.39
C ARG A 26 -13.10 -4.55 -5.36
N PRO A 27 -12.79 -5.77 -4.90
CA PRO A 27 -12.31 -6.86 -5.76
C PRO A 27 -13.24 -7.16 -6.95
N ASP A 28 -14.55 -7.06 -6.71
CA ASP A 28 -15.65 -7.23 -7.67
C ASP A 28 -15.81 -6.06 -8.66
N GLY A 29 -15.01 -5.00 -8.52
CA GLY A 29 -15.05 -3.81 -9.37
C GLY A 29 -16.06 -2.75 -8.96
N ARG A 30 -16.88 -2.99 -7.93
CA ARG A 30 -17.85 -2.00 -7.44
C ARG A 30 -17.16 -0.92 -6.60
N PRO A 31 -17.57 0.35 -6.71
CA PRO A 31 -17.06 1.41 -5.85
C PRO A 31 -17.58 1.25 -4.41
N ALA A 32 -16.70 1.39 -3.42
CA ALA A 32 -17.07 1.51 -2.02
C ALA A 32 -17.58 2.93 -1.72
N THR A 33 -18.49 3.05 -0.76
CA THR A 33 -18.96 4.35 -0.24
C THR A 33 -17.82 5.10 0.42
N LEU A 34 -17.74 6.43 0.20
CA LEU A 34 -16.71 7.29 0.77
C LEU A 34 -16.68 7.29 2.30
N ALA A 35 -17.83 7.03 2.94
CA ALA A 35 -17.93 6.91 4.40
C ALA A 35 -17.05 5.78 4.95
N THR A 36 -17.05 4.63 4.28
CA THR A 36 -16.30 3.42 4.70
C THR A 36 -14.81 3.53 4.38
N GLY A 37 -14.47 4.27 3.34
CA GLY A 37 -13.10 4.56 2.97
C GLY A 37 -13.00 5.24 1.62
N PHE A 38 -11.85 5.88 1.40
CA PHE A 38 -11.57 6.63 0.20
C PHE A 38 -10.10 6.46 -0.20
N ILE A 39 -9.83 6.84 -1.44
CA ILE A 39 -8.51 7.04 -1.97
C ILE A 39 -8.39 8.49 -2.44
N ALA A 40 -7.24 9.12 -2.27
CA ALA A 40 -7.01 10.48 -2.71
C ALA A 40 -5.57 10.65 -3.21
N ASP A 41 -5.43 11.35 -4.32
CA ASP A 41 -4.13 11.89 -4.73
C ASP A 41 -3.89 13.17 -3.93
N ILE A 42 -2.81 13.19 -3.16
CA ILE A 42 -2.44 14.30 -2.28
C ILE A 42 -1.16 14.99 -2.73
N THR A 43 -0.70 14.73 -3.95
CA THR A 43 0.60 15.22 -4.45
C THR A 43 0.72 16.74 -4.31
N ASP A 44 -0.28 17.49 -4.76
CA ASP A 44 -0.26 18.95 -4.69
C ASP A 44 -0.27 19.46 -3.25
N ARG A 45 -0.93 18.74 -2.34
CA ARG A 45 -0.95 19.04 -0.91
C ARG A 45 0.40 18.79 -0.27
N VAL A 46 1.06 17.68 -0.62
CA VAL A 46 2.42 17.40 -0.16
C VAL A 46 3.38 18.50 -0.63
N ARG A 47 3.25 18.98 -1.87
CA ARG A 47 4.07 20.07 -2.41
C ARG A 47 3.80 21.41 -1.73
N SER A 48 2.53 21.77 -1.52
CA SER A 48 2.17 23.06 -0.92
C SER A 48 2.47 23.15 0.58
N TRP A 49 2.57 22.01 1.26
CA TRP A 49 2.89 21.94 2.69
C TRP A 49 4.38 22.02 3.02
N ALA A 50 5.25 21.58 2.12
CA ALA A 50 6.70 21.53 2.35
C ALA A 50 7.33 22.86 2.83
N PRO A 51 6.90 24.06 2.37
CA PRO A 51 7.50 25.33 2.79
C PRO A 51 7.10 25.83 4.20
N GLN A 52 6.09 25.24 4.85
CA GLN A 52 5.40 25.83 6.00
C GLN A 52 5.72 25.17 7.36
N ARG A 53 6.74 24.30 7.47
CA ARG A 53 6.98 23.48 8.68
C ARG A 53 8.46 23.28 9.10
N PRO A 54 8.70 22.88 10.36
CA PRO A 54 10.02 22.44 10.84
C PRO A 54 10.49 21.17 10.10
N PRO A 55 11.82 20.99 9.89
CA PRO A 55 12.41 19.90 9.09
C PRO A 55 12.13 18.47 9.59
N THR A 56 11.55 18.33 10.77
CA THR A 56 11.25 17.04 11.42
C THR A 56 10.03 16.32 10.84
N ILE A 57 9.14 17.04 10.13
CA ILE A 57 7.89 16.49 9.57
C ILE A 57 8.05 16.32 8.05
N GLY A 58 8.84 15.31 7.68
CA GLY A 58 9.47 15.21 6.36
C GLY A 58 8.68 14.42 5.32
N ILE A 59 7.94 15.14 4.47
CA ILE A 59 7.70 14.69 3.09
C ILE A 59 7.92 15.89 2.16
N THR A 60 9.13 16.01 1.61
CA THR A 60 9.39 16.85 0.42
C THR A 60 9.52 15.97 -0.81
N LEU A 61 9.01 16.45 -1.94
CA LEU A 61 9.14 15.80 -3.25
C LEU A 61 10.31 16.35 -4.07
N ASP A 62 11.14 17.23 -3.50
CA ASP A 62 12.23 17.91 -4.23
C ASP A 62 13.33 16.94 -4.67
N ASN A 63 13.57 15.87 -3.90
CA ASN A 63 14.55 14.83 -4.20
C ASN A 63 13.96 13.65 -4.99
N TYR A 64 12.72 13.75 -5.45
CA TYR A 64 12.04 12.70 -6.21
C TYR A 64 12.01 13.04 -7.71
N PRO A 65 12.03 12.03 -8.60
CA PRO A 65 11.88 12.26 -10.02
C PRO A 65 10.62 13.06 -10.38
N ALA A 66 10.69 13.82 -11.47
CA ALA A 66 9.54 14.54 -12.00
C ALA A 66 8.35 13.60 -12.23
N GLY A 67 7.14 14.11 -12.01
CA GLY A 67 5.90 13.33 -12.14
C GLY A 67 5.63 12.35 -11.00
N ILE A 68 6.40 12.37 -9.90
CA ILE A 68 6.07 11.61 -8.70
C ILE A 68 4.77 12.11 -8.07
N ARG A 69 3.94 11.14 -7.74
CA ARG A 69 2.63 11.27 -7.12
C ARG A 69 2.61 10.58 -5.77
N VAL A 70 1.85 11.15 -4.85
CA VAL A 70 1.61 10.61 -3.51
C VAL A 70 0.12 10.33 -3.36
N VAL A 71 -0.24 9.06 -3.18
CA VAL A 71 -1.62 8.63 -3.09
C VAL A 71 -1.87 7.98 -1.73
N ILE A 72 -2.95 8.39 -1.08
CA ILE A 72 -3.40 7.84 0.20
C ILE A 72 -4.66 7.02 0.04
N LYS A 73 -4.77 5.97 0.85
CA LYS A 73 -5.97 5.16 1.05
C LYS A 73 -6.29 5.12 2.53
N ALA A 74 -7.46 5.63 2.90
CA ALA A 74 -7.98 5.57 4.26
C ALA A 74 -9.21 4.68 4.27
N LYS A 75 -9.25 3.68 5.15
CA LYS A 75 -10.40 2.80 5.33
C LYS A 75 -10.56 2.43 6.80
N HIS A 76 -11.76 2.08 7.23
CA HIS A 76 -11.89 1.47 8.55
C HIS A 76 -11.12 0.13 8.62
N PRO A 77 -10.49 -0.17 9.77
CA PRO A 77 -9.99 -1.50 10.04
C PRO A 77 -11.09 -2.56 9.88
N ALA A 78 -10.70 -3.82 9.66
CA ALA A 78 -11.66 -4.91 9.69
C ALA A 78 -12.34 -4.96 11.07
N SER A 79 -13.58 -5.46 11.12
CA SER A 79 -14.26 -5.67 12.40
C SER A 79 -13.39 -6.54 13.32
N GLY A 80 -13.24 -6.13 14.57
CA GLY A 80 -12.39 -6.81 15.56
C GLY A 80 -10.88 -6.54 15.44
N ALA A 81 -10.43 -5.73 14.47
CA ALA A 81 -9.03 -5.33 14.40
C ALA A 81 -8.72 -4.23 15.43
N GLN A 82 -7.63 -4.40 16.17
CA GLN A 82 -7.14 -3.37 17.09
C GLN A 82 -6.58 -2.16 16.32
N LEU A 83 -6.93 -0.95 16.76
CA LEU A 83 -6.39 0.28 16.21
C LEU A 83 -4.88 0.38 16.49
N ALA A 84 -4.11 0.74 15.46
CA ALA A 84 -2.69 1.03 15.61
C ALA A 84 -2.49 2.53 15.83
N ILE A 85 -1.34 2.91 16.38
CA ILE A 85 -0.93 4.32 16.54
C ILE A 85 -0.92 5.10 15.21
N THR A 86 -0.78 4.40 14.09
CA THR A 86 -0.83 4.99 12.73
C THR A 86 -2.25 5.21 12.21
N ASP A 87 -3.27 4.80 12.95
CA ASP A 87 -4.67 4.98 12.57
C ASP A 87 -5.11 6.41 12.90
N VAL A 88 -5.76 7.05 11.95
CA VAL A 88 -6.22 8.44 12.05
C VAL A 88 -7.73 8.44 11.94
N ASP A 89 -8.42 9.09 12.87
CA ASP A 89 -9.88 9.21 12.88
C ASP A 89 -10.59 7.85 12.74
N GLY A 90 -10.05 6.82 13.42
CA GLY A 90 -10.57 5.45 13.35
C GLY A 90 -10.39 4.77 11.98
N ARG A 91 -9.55 5.33 11.09
CA ARG A 91 -9.23 4.77 9.78
C ARG A 91 -7.76 4.37 9.71
N ARG A 92 -7.51 3.17 9.19
CA ARG A 92 -6.18 2.73 8.78
C ARG A 92 -5.80 3.47 7.51
N VAL A 93 -4.79 4.32 7.62
CA VAL A 93 -4.24 5.07 6.49
C VAL A 93 -3.04 4.33 5.93
N ARG A 94 -3.01 4.18 4.61
CA ARG A 94 -1.84 3.69 3.87
C ARG A 94 -1.53 4.66 2.74
N LEU A 95 -0.25 4.83 2.46
CA LEU A 95 0.25 5.71 1.42
C LEU A 95 1.11 4.90 0.46
N PHE A 96 1.05 5.24 -0.83
CA PHE A 96 2.01 4.78 -1.81
C PHE A 96 2.46 5.93 -2.70
N VAL A 97 3.70 5.83 -3.17
CA VAL A 97 4.34 6.83 -4.03
C VAL A 97 4.55 6.19 -5.39
N THR A 98 4.22 6.90 -6.46
CA THR A 98 4.29 6.37 -7.83
C THR A 98 4.47 7.48 -8.85
N ASN A 99 5.17 7.23 -9.95
CA ASN A 99 5.19 8.10 -11.13
C ASN A 99 4.26 7.58 -12.24
N LEU A 100 3.45 6.55 -11.95
CA LEU A 100 2.51 5.99 -12.93
C LEU A 100 1.31 6.91 -13.13
N CYS A 101 0.91 7.05 -14.40
CA CYS A 101 -0.28 7.80 -14.79
C CYS A 101 -1.57 7.00 -14.51
N GLY A 102 -2.70 7.70 -14.56
CA GLY A 102 -4.03 7.11 -14.44
C GLY A 102 -4.70 7.31 -13.07
N GLN A 103 -5.90 6.75 -12.96
CA GLN A 103 -6.80 6.94 -11.83
C GLN A 103 -6.25 6.28 -10.55
N PRO A 104 -6.23 6.98 -9.40
CA PRO A 104 -5.71 6.46 -8.12
C PRO A 104 -6.29 5.08 -7.75
N GLN A 105 -7.58 4.86 -8.00
CA GLN A 105 -8.29 3.62 -7.70
C GLN A 105 -7.71 2.41 -8.43
N ARG A 106 -7.34 2.60 -9.71
CA ARG A 106 -6.73 1.54 -10.53
C ARG A 106 -5.32 1.25 -10.06
N LEU A 107 -4.58 2.29 -9.69
CA LEU A 107 -3.23 2.17 -9.13
C LEU A 107 -3.25 1.42 -7.79
N ASP A 108 -4.13 1.77 -6.85
CA ASP A 108 -4.27 1.03 -5.58
C ASP A 108 -4.63 -0.44 -5.81
N ARG A 109 -5.48 -0.75 -6.78
CA ARG A 109 -5.79 -2.15 -7.12
C ARG A 109 -4.54 -2.85 -7.67
N ALA A 110 -3.77 -2.21 -8.53
CA ALA A 110 -2.52 -2.74 -9.06
C ALA A 110 -1.50 -3.00 -7.94
N TYR A 111 -1.29 -2.04 -7.04
CA TYR A 111 -0.40 -2.20 -5.89
C TYR A 111 -0.91 -3.23 -4.88
N SER A 112 -2.21 -3.30 -4.63
CA SER A 112 -2.81 -4.31 -3.73
C SER A 112 -2.59 -5.74 -4.23
N ARG A 113 -2.42 -5.95 -5.55
CA ARG A 113 -2.10 -7.26 -6.12
C ARG A 113 -0.70 -7.76 -5.74
N ARG A 114 0.20 -6.90 -5.23
CA ARG A 114 1.50 -7.33 -4.70
C ARG A 114 1.36 -8.32 -3.55
N GLY A 115 0.27 -8.24 -2.78
CA GLY A 115 -0.05 -9.23 -1.75
C GLY A 115 -0.23 -10.66 -2.30
N ARG A 116 -0.54 -10.82 -3.59
CA ARG A 116 -0.57 -12.17 -4.21
C ARG A 116 0.80 -12.80 -4.27
N CYS A 117 1.87 -12.02 -4.46
CA CYS A 117 3.22 -12.56 -4.44
C CYS A 117 3.57 -13.10 -3.05
N GLU A 118 3.23 -12.35 -1.99
CA GLU A 118 3.42 -12.80 -0.61
C GLU A 118 2.61 -14.06 -0.30
N GLN A 119 1.34 -14.11 -0.74
CA GLN A 119 0.50 -15.30 -0.59
C GLN A 119 1.07 -16.50 -1.35
N ARG A 120 1.57 -16.32 -2.58
CA ARG A 120 2.24 -17.39 -3.34
C ARG A 120 3.49 -17.89 -2.62
N ILE A 121 4.34 -16.98 -2.13
CA ILE A 121 5.53 -17.34 -1.35
C ILE A 121 5.14 -18.13 -0.10
N LYS A 122 4.10 -17.70 0.62
CA LYS A 122 3.58 -18.43 1.78
C LYS A 122 3.16 -19.85 1.39
N ASN A 123 2.31 -19.99 0.37
CA ASN A 123 1.83 -21.30 -0.08
C ASN A 123 2.99 -22.20 -0.54
N LEU A 124 3.97 -21.66 -1.27
CA LEU A 124 5.16 -22.40 -1.68
C LEU A 124 6.00 -22.87 -0.47
N LYS A 125 6.13 -22.04 0.56
CA LYS A 125 6.79 -22.43 1.81
C LYS A 125 6.04 -23.56 2.52
N ASP A 126 4.71 -23.49 2.56
CA ASP A 126 3.85 -24.53 3.12
C ASP A 126 3.97 -25.86 2.33
N LEU A 127 4.21 -25.79 1.03
CA LEU A 127 4.52 -26.93 0.15
C LEU A 127 5.97 -27.44 0.28
N GLY A 128 6.79 -26.85 1.15
CA GLY A 128 8.14 -27.32 1.45
C GLY A 128 9.28 -26.54 0.78
N LEU A 129 9.01 -25.44 0.06
CA LEU A 129 10.06 -24.58 -0.51
C LEU A 129 10.96 -23.93 0.57
N ALA A 130 10.50 -23.91 1.83
CA ALA A 130 11.30 -23.46 2.97
C ALA A 130 12.45 -24.42 3.32
N LYS A 131 12.47 -25.64 2.77
CA LYS A 131 13.47 -26.67 3.00
C LYS A 131 14.05 -27.14 1.67
N LEU A 132 15.37 -27.23 1.60
CA LEU A 132 16.08 -27.87 0.49
C LEU A 132 16.59 -29.23 0.99
N PRO A 133 15.88 -30.33 0.71
CA PRO A 133 16.09 -31.61 1.41
C PRO A 133 17.33 -32.38 0.94
N HIS A 134 18.01 -31.92 -0.11
CA HIS A 134 19.14 -32.63 -0.70
C HIS A 134 20.44 -31.85 -0.57
N TYR A 135 21.58 -32.55 -0.53
CA TYR A 135 22.90 -31.92 -0.52
C TYR A 135 23.33 -31.39 -1.90
N GLY A 136 22.82 -31.99 -2.98
CA GLY A 136 23.16 -31.63 -4.35
C GLY A 136 22.23 -30.57 -4.95
N ALA A 137 22.81 -29.56 -5.62
CA ALA A 137 22.05 -28.49 -6.27
C ALA A 137 21.07 -29.01 -7.33
N GLY A 138 21.44 -30.04 -8.11
CA GLY A 138 20.56 -30.61 -9.15
C GLY A 138 19.29 -31.25 -8.58
N MET A 139 19.40 -32.00 -7.48
CA MET A 139 18.24 -32.59 -6.81
C MET A 139 17.35 -31.52 -6.16
N ASN A 140 17.95 -30.48 -5.57
CA ASN A 140 17.19 -29.34 -5.05
C ASN A 140 16.48 -28.55 -6.16
N GLN A 141 17.06 -28.44 -7.35
CA GLN A 141 16.38 -27.83 -8.49
C GLN A 141 15.13 -28.65 -8.88
N ALA A 142 15.24 -29.98 -8.94
CA ALA A 142 14.10 -30.87 -9.20
C ALA A 142 13.02 -30.71 -8.11
N TRP A 143 13.41 -30.64 -6.84
CA TRP A 143 12.50 -30.38 -5.73
C TRP A 143 11.75 -29.05 -5.87
N ILE A 144 12.46 -27.96 -6.17
CA ILE A 144 11.86 -26.62 -6.37
C ILE A 144 10.83 -26.67 -7.50
N LEU A 145 11.17 -27.31 -8.63
CA LEU A 145 10.26 -27.46 -9.76
C LEU A 145 9.01 -28.26 -9.38
N SER A 146 9.16 -29.37 -8.64
CA SER A 146 8.02 -30.15 -8.13
C SER A 146 7.10 -29.33 -7.24
N VAL A 147 7.66 -28.51 -6.32
CA VAL A 147 6.88 -27.62 -5.47
C VAL A 147 6.18 -26.53 -6.29
N MET A 148 6.84 -25.96 -7.29
CA MET A 148 6.22 -24.97 -8.19
C MET A 148 5.09 -25.58 -9.02
N LEU A 149 5.21 -26.84 -9.47
CA LEU A 149 4.16 -27.56 -10.19
C LEU A 149 2.97 -27.92 -9.30
N ALA A 150 3.21 -28.25 -8.03
CA ALA A 150 2.14 -28.49 -7.06
C ALA A 150 1.39 -27.20 -6.66
N HIS A 151 2.00 -26.03 -6.90
CA HIS A 151 1.40 -24.72 -6.67
C HIS A 151 0.67 -24.20 -7.91
N THR A 152 -0.49 -24.79 -8.23
CA THR A 152 -1.44 -24.31 -9.26
C THR A 152 -2.72 -23.81 -8.62
#